data_AF-N6XC70-F1
#
_entry.id   AF-N6XC70-F1
#
_cell.length_a   1.000
_cell.length_b   1.000
_cell.length_c   1.000
_cell.angle_alpha   90.00
_cell.angle_beta   90.00
_cell.angle_gamma   90.00
#
_symmetry.space_group_name_H-M   'P 1'
#
loop_
_entity.id
_entity.type
_entity.pdbx_description
1 polymer ?
#
loop_
_entity_poly.entity_id
_entity_poly.type
_entity_poly.pdbx_seq_one_letter_code
_entity_poly.pdbx_strand_id
1 'polypeptide(L)'
;MKDILVAFGRATRSLFRRDIFWHLVWPGLVSMLVWTVVAIVAWVPVTDWIFAWVGGWSFVGSWVSTSDAAAAVTLVLIKIAVALAFVPLVYVTAALIVAAIALPLMLERVGRSDYADLVQRRGGSNLGSALNSVVAGVLFIVLLILSLPFWLIPGVGLLASVVLTGWLNQRAFGYDALMLHADPEELSRLRRDWRPQMLLLGGGSALLAYVPVVNLVAPAYAGLAFVHYLLERLRHDRQVRGVTLLDAEPRNPPQTTQ
;
A
#
# COMPACT_ATOMS: atom_id res chain seq x y z
N MET A 1 -5.86 -5.76 23.41
CA MET A 1 -4.51 -5.16 23.22
C MET A 1 -3.43 -6.22 23.03
N LYS A 2 -3.36 -7.27 23.86
CA LYS A 2 -2.41 -8.39 23.71
C LYS A 2 -2.37 -8.97 22.28
N ASP A 3 -3.53 -9.24 21.70
CA ASP A 3 -3.61 -9.85 20.35
C ASP A 3 -3.08 -8.93 19.23
N ILE A 4 -3.17 -7.60 19.40
CA ILE A 4 -2.62 -6.61 18.46
C ILE A 4 -1.10 -6.65 18.51
N LEU A 5 -0.51 -6.70 19.71
CA LEU A 5 0.93 -6.80 19.90
C LEU A 5 1.48 -8.12 19.35
N VAL A 6 0.74 -9.22 19.54
CA VAL A 6 1.08 -10.52 18.95
C VAL A 6 1.03 -10.46 17.42
N ALA A 7 0.02 -9.80 16.84
CA ALA A 7 -0.07 -9.63 15.39
C ALA A 7 1.12 -8.81 14.83
N PHE A 8 1.53 -7.74 15.51
CA PHE A 8 2.74 -7.00 15.17
C PHE A 8 4.00 -7.85 15.28
N GLY A 9 4.17 -8.63 16.36
CA GLY A 9 5.30 -9.55 16.49
C GLY A 9 5.37 -10.60 15.38
N ARG A 10 4.22 -11.18 15.00
CA ARG A 10 4.12 -12.11 13.86
C ARG A 10 4.42 -11.41 12.53
N ALA A 11 3.90 -10.20 12.30
CA ALA A 11 4.18 -9.40 11.11
C ALA A 11 5.67 -9.08 10.97
N THR A 12 6.34 -8.69 12.07
CA THR A 12 7.79 -8.48 12.09
C THR A 12 8.53 -9.75 11.67
N ARG A 13 8.22 -10.89 12.30
CA ARG A 13 8.85 -12.17 11.97
C ARG A 13 8.62 -12.56 10.50
N SER A 14 7.40 -12.34 9.99
CA SER A 14 7.05 -12.61 8.59
C SER A 14 7.81 -11.70 7.64
N LEU A 15 7.93 -10.41 7.93
CA LEU A 15 8.67 -9.45 7.10
C LEU A 15 10.15 -9.86 6.90
N PHE A 16 10.77 -10.45 7.93
CA PHE A 16 12.15 -10.93 7.89
C PHE A 16 12.32 -12.33 7.27
N ARG A 17 11.24 -13.03 6.89
CA ARG A 17 11.37 -14.29 6.16
C ARG A 17 11.87 -14.00 4.74
N ARG A 18 12.83 -14.81 4.27
CA ARG A 18 13.48 -14.62 2.96
C ARG A 18 12.50 -14.58 1.79
N ASP A 19 11.45 -15.40 1.81
CA ASP A 19 10.42 -15.44 0.77
C ASP A 19 9.59 -14.14 0.73
N ILE A 20 9.26 -13.58 1.89
CA ILE A 20 8.47 -12.35 2.01
C ILE A 20 9.33 -11.11 1.75
N PHE A 21 10.54 -11.07 2.30
CA PHE A 21 11.48 -9.97 2.10
C PHE A 21 11.82 -9.78 0.61
N TRP A 22 11.97 -10.87 -0.16
CA TRP A 22 12.21 -10.76 -1.59
C TRP A 22 11.11 -10.00 -2.32
N HIS A 23 9.84 -10.16 -1.91
CA HIS A 23 8.71 -9.44 -2.50
C HIS A 23 8.79 -7.92 -2.27
N LEU A 24 9.52 -7.47 -1.25
CA LEU A 24 9.74 -6.06 -0.97
C LEU A 24 10.90 -5.46 -1.78
N VAL A 25 11.88 -6.28 -2.15
CA VAL A 25 13.10 -5.84 -2.82
C VAL A 25 12.96 -5.81 -4.35
N TRP A 26 12.39 -6.86 -4.94
CA TRP A 26 12.34 -6.97 -6.41
C TRP A 26 11.60 -5.81 -7.11
N PRO A 27 10.53 -5.19 -6.55
CA PRO A 27 9.88 -4.05 -7.18
C PRO A 27 10.81 -2.85 -7.32
N GLY A 28 11.64 -2.62 -6.31
CA GLY A 28 12.68 -1.57 -6.33
C GLY A 28 13.72 -1.84 -7.40
N LEU A 29 14.18 -3.09 -7.52
CA LEU A 29 15.15 -3.49 -8.55
C LEU A 29 14.57 -3.33 -9.97
N VAL A 30 13.32 -3.74 -10.18
CA VAL A 30 12.63 -3.57 -11.47
C VAL A 30 12.47 -2.09 -11.82
N SER A 31 12.00 -1.28 -10.86
CA SER A 31 11.87 0.16 -11.06
C SER A 31 13.22 0.82 -11.40
N MET A 32 14.26 0.48 -10.64
CA MET A 32 15.62 0.98 -10.87
C MET A 32 16.14 0.57 -12.25
N LEU A 33 15.92 -0.68 -12.68
CA LEU A 33 16.31 -1.15 -14.00
C LEU A 33 15.58 -0.37 -15.11
N VAL A 34 14.26 -0.25 -15.01
CA VAL A 34 13.43 0.48 -15.98
C VAL A 34 13.91 1.92 -16.12
N TRP A 35 14.07 2.64 -15.00
CA TRP A 35 14.49 4.03 -15.04
C TRP A 35 15.95 4.21 -15.42
N THR A 36 16.82 3.22 -15.19
CA THR A 36 18.20 3.23 -15.71
C THR A 36 18.20 3.11 -17.23
N VAL A 37 17.39 2.22 -17.80
CA VAL A 37 17.24 2.08 -19.25
C VAL A 37 16.67 3.37 -19.85
N VAL A 38 15.63 3.94 -19.22
CA VAL A 38 15.05 5.22 -19.63
C VAL A 38 16.10 6.33 -19.55
N ALA A 39 16.89 6.39 -18.48
CA ALA A 39 17.95 7.37 -18.35
C ALA A 39 18.96 7.23 -19.50
N ILE A 40 19.45 6.03 -19.82
CA ILE A 40 20.42 5.82 -20.91
C ILE A 40 19.87 6.29 -22.26
N VAL A 41 18.63 5.93 -22.58
CA VAL A 41 18.04 6.21 -23.90
C VAL A 41 17.54 7.65 -24.01
N ALA A 42 16.94 8.19 -22.95
CA ALA A 42 16.26 9.48 -22.97
C ALA A 42 17.10 10.64 -22.40
N TRP A 43 18.33 10.39 -21.93
CA TRP A 43 19.17 11.42 -21.30
C TRP A 43 19.29 12.68 -22.15
N VAL A 44 19.87 12.55 -23.34
CA VAL A 44 20.12 13.64 -24.28
C VAL A 44 18.82 14.33 -24.72
N PRO A 45 17.80 13.61 -25.26
CA PRO A 45 16.59 14.28 -25.73
C PRO A 45 15.84 15.01 -24.60
N VAL A 46 15.83 14.47 -23.37
CA VAL A 46 15.19 15.15 -22.24
C VAL A 46 15.97 16.37 -21.80
N THR A 47 17.30 16.29 -21.66
CA THR A 47 18.10 17.45 -21.25
C THR A 47 18.06 18.57 -22.28
N ASP A 48 18.07 18.23 -23.57
CA ASP A 48 18.03 19.20 -24.67
C ASP A 48 16.65 19.84 -24.76
N TRP A 49 15.58 19.05 -24.62
CA TRP A 49 14.21 19.56 -24.57
C TRP A 49 14.00 20.53 -23.40
N ILE A 50 14.48 20.18 -22.20
CA ILE A 50 14.37 21.06 -21.02
C ILE A 50 15.24 22.31 -21.21
N PHE A 51 16.45 22.18 -21.76
CA PHE A 51 17.32 23.33 -22.03
C PHE A 51 16.67 24.31 -23.02
N ALA A 52 16.09 23.81 -24.11
CA ALA A 52 15.36 24.64 -25.06
C ALA A 52 14.11 25.29 -24.43
N TRP A 53 13.36 24.53 -23.62
CA TRP A 53 12.16 25.03 -22.94
C TRP A 53 12.48 26.15 -21.95
N VAL A 54 13.49 25.95 -21.10
CA VAL A 54 13.94 26.93 -20.11
C VAL A 54 14.61 28.13 -20.80
N GLY A 55 15.35 27.91 -21.89
CA GLY A 55 15.93 28.97 -22.71
C GLY A 55 14.89 29.90 -23.35
N GLY A 56 13.64 29.43 -23.54
CA GLY A 56 12.52 30.25 -23.99
C GLY A 56 11.98 31.22 -22.93
N TRP A 57 12.38 31.12 -21.67
CA TRP A 57 11.94 32.02 -20.60
C TRP A 57 12.73 33.33 -20.64
N SER A 58 12.05 34.47 -20.55
CA SER A 58 12.68 35.80 -20.67
C SER A 58 13.85 36.03 -19.68
N PHE A 59 13.70 35.58 -18.43
CA PHE A 59 14.75 35.69 -17.40
C PHE A 59 15.92 34.73 -17.63
N VAL A 60 15.67 33.48 -18.04
CA VAL A 60 16.75 32.49 -18.17
C VAL A 60 17.42 32.58 -19.54
N GLY A 61 16.67 32.85 -20.60
CA GLY A 61 17.20 33.03 -21.96
C GLY A 61 18.15 34.23 -22.08
N SER A 62 17.87 35.34 -21.39
CA SER A 62 18.78 36.49 -21.33
C SER A 62 20.08 36.16 -20.60
N TRP A 63 20.02 35.37 -19.52
CA TRP A 63 21.20 34.86 -18.83
C TRP A 63 22.02 33.89 -19.71
N VAL A 64 21.35 32.92 -20.33
CA VAL A 64 21.98 31.90 -21.19
C VAL A 64 22.66 32.54 -22.40
N SER A 65 22.09 33.59 -22.99
CA SER A 65 22.67 34.30 -24.13
C SER A 65 23.81 35.27 -23.76
N THR A 66 24.09 35.46 -22.47
CA THR A 66 25.17 36.36 -22.01
C THR A 66 26.57 35.81 -22.37
N SER A 67 26.76 34.49 -22.30
CA SER A 67 28.03 33.85 -22.67
C SER A 67 27.89 32.33 -22.81
N ASP A 68 28.82 31.70 -23.52
CA ASP A 68 28.93 30.23 -23.61
C ASP A 68 29.10 29.59 -22.23
N ALA A 69 29.80 30.27 -21.30
CA ALA A 69 29.94 29.81 -19.92
C ALA A 69 28.59 29.78 -19.19
N ALA A 70 27.75 30.80 -19.36
CA ALA A 70 26.41 30.84 -18.78
C ALA A 70 25.51 29.72 -19.33
N ALA A 71 25.57 29.46 -20.64
CA ALA A 71 24.86 28.34 -21.26
C ALA A 71 25.34 26.98 -20.71
N ALA A 72 26.66 26.79 -20.58
CA ALA A 72 27.23 25.56 -20.03
C ALA A 72 26.80 25.32 -18.57
N VAL A 73 26.82 26.37 -17.73
CA VAL A 73 26.35 26.29 -16.34
C VAL A 73 24.87 25.89 -16.29
N THR A 74 24.02 26.53 -17.08
CA THR A 74 22.58 26.17 -17.14
C THR A 74 22.38 24.71 -17.55
N LEU A 75 23.11 24.22 -18.56
CA LEU A 75 23.01 22.83 -18.98
C LEU A 75 23.45 21.85 -17.88
N VAL A 76 24.51 22.17 -17.12
CA VAL A 76 24.95 21.36 -15.96
C VAL A 76 23.86 21.33 -14.89
N LEU A 77 23.26 22.47 -14.55
CA LEU A 77 22.17 22.54 -13.58
C LEU A 77 20.95 21.72 -14.03
N ILE A 78 20.61 21.76 -15.32
CA ILE A 78 19.54 20.92 -15.88
C ILE A 78 19.88 19.44 -15.76
N LYS A 79 21.10 19.02 -16.09
CA LYS A 79 21.54 17.62 -15.93
C LYS A 79 21.41 17.15 -14.49
N ILE A 80 21.79 17.99 -13.52
CA ILE A 80 21.64 17.68 -12.09
C ILE A 80 20.16 17.58 -11.70
N ALA A 81 19.33 18.53 -12.13
CA ALA A 81 17.89 18.53 -11.85
C ALA A 81 17.19 17.29 -12.44
N VAL A 82 17.52 16.94 -13.68
CA VAL A 82 17.02 15.73 -14.36
C VAL A 82 17.46 14.47 -13.63
N ALA A 83 18.76 14.35 -13.27
CA ALA A 83 19.25 13.23 -12.46
C ALA A 83 18.49 13.10 -11.14
N LEU A 84 18.28 14.22 -10.44
CA LEU A 84 17.56 14.24 -9.16
C LEU A 84 16.08 13.87 -9.33
N ALA A 85 15.45 14.24 -10.45
CA ALA A 85 14.06 13.90 -10.77
C ALA A 85 13.85 12.39 -11.01
N PHE A 86 14.87 11.63 -11.42
CA PHE A 86 14.76 10.17 -11.51
C PHE A 86 14.54 9.50 -10.15
N VAL A 87 15.06 10.06 -9.05
CA VAL A 87 14.92 9.48 -7.71
C VAL A 87 13.45 9.32 -7.27
N PRO A 88 12.62 10.39 -7.27
CA PRO A 88 11.20 10.24 -6.93
C PRO A 88 10.44 9.38 -7.95
N LEU A 89 10.85 9.40 -9.23
CA LEU A 89 10.22 8.56 -10.26
C LEU A 89 10.46 7.06 -10.00
N VAL A 90 11.70 6.67 -9.69
CA VAL A 90 12.05 5.31 -9.26
C VAL A 90 11.25 4.91 -8.03
N TYR A 91 11.18 5.81 -7.04
CA TYR A 91 10.43 5.57 -5.81
C TYR A 91 8.93 5.34 -6.07
N VAL A 92 8.29 6.23 -6.83
CA VAL A 92 6.85 6.13 -7.14
C VAL A 92 6.55 4.87 -7.94
N THR A 93 7.34 4.56 -8.97
CA THR A 93 7.14 3.33 -9.76
C THR A 93 7.34 2.08 -8.91
N ALA A 94 8.37 2.05 -8.04
CA ALA A 94 8.57 0.92 -7.13
C ALA A 94 7.37 0.77 -6.16
N ALA A 95 6.91 1.86 -5.56
CA ALA A 95 5.77 1.87 -4.67
C ALA A 95 4.48 1.39 -5.35
N LEU A 96 4.25 1.77 -6.62
CA LEU A 96 3.11 1.29 -7.41
C LEU A 96 3.18 -0.23 -7.66
N ILE A 97 4.36 -0.75 -8.03
CA ILE A 97 4.56 -2.19 -8.22
C ILE A 97 4.36 -2.94 -6.89
N VAL A 98 4.89 -2.40 -5.78
CA VAL A 98 4.69 -2.97 -4.44
C VAL A 98 3.20 -3.04 -4.14
N ALA A 99 2.48 -1.93 -4.26
CA ALA A 99 1.07 -1.83 -3.91
C ALA A 99 0.19 -2.76 -4.76
N ALA A 100 0.43 -2.80 -6.08
CA ALA A 100 -0.41 -3.53 -7.01
C ALA A 100 -0.11 -5.04 -7.08
N ILE A 101 1.15 -5.45 -6.86
CA ILE A 101 1.60 -6.82 -7.11
C ILE A 101 2.22 -7.44 -5.87
N ALA A 102 3.26 -6.82 -5.30
CA ALA A 102 4.01 -7.45 -4.22
C ALA A 102 3.18 -7.66 -2.95
N LEU A 103 2.41 -6.64 -2.55
CA LEU A 103 1.56 -6.70 -1.36
C LEU A 103 0.54 -7.84 -1.46
N PRO A 104 -0.34 -7.92 -2.48
CA PRO A 104 -1.26 -9.04 -2.62
C PRO A 104 -0.59 -10.42 -2.55
N LEU A 105 0.55 -10.59 -3.23
CA LEU A 105 1.31 -11.85 -3.21
C LEU A 105 1.83 -12.20 -1.82
N MET A 106 2.36 -11.22 -1.08
CA MET A 106 2.83 -11.42 0.29
C MET A 106 1.69 -11.84 1.22
N LEU A 107 0.54 -11.16 1.12
CA LEU A 107 -0.64 -11.46 1.94
C LEU A 107 -1.21 -12.85 1.65
N GLU A 108 -1.34 -13.19 0.37
CA GLU A 108 -1.80 -14.52 -0.05
C GLU A 108 -0.83 -15.62 0.41
N ARG A 109 0.48 -15.38 0.26
CA ARG A 109 1.51 -16.34 0.68
C ARG A 109 1.43 -16.63 2.18
N VAL A 110 1.32 -15.59 3.00
CA VAL A 110 1.22 -15.73 4.47
C VAL A 110 -0.09 -16.41 4.87
N GLY A 111 -1.21 -16.05 4.23
CA GLY A 111 -2.48 -16.73 4.46
C GLY A 111 -2.38 -18.24 4.18
N ARG A 112 -1.76 -18.62 3.06
CA ARG A 112 -1.60 -20.03 2.67
C ARG A 112 -0.57 -20.79 3.52
N SER A 113 0.47 -20.15 4.03
CA SER A 113 1.50 -20.84 4.82
C SER A 113 1.17 -20.90 6.30
N ASP A 114 0.83 -19.77 6.92
CA ASP A 114 0.73 -19.65 8.37
C ASP A 114 -0.69 -19.93 8.88
N TYR A 115 -1.66 -19.94 7.96
CA TYR A 115 -3.08 -20.22 8.21
C TYR A 115 -3.63 -21.29 7.24
N ALA A 116 -2.78 -22.25 6.87
CA ALA A 116 -3.14 -23.36 5.97
C ALA A 116 -4.30 -24.23 6.51
N ASP A 117 -4.54 -24.22 7.81
CA ASP A 117 -5.65 -24.88 8.51
C ASP A 117 -7.01 -24.21 8.26
N LEU A 118 -7.04 -22.95 7.80
CA LEU A 118 -8.27 -22.25 7.47
C LEU A 118 -8.73 -22.57 6.05
N VAL A 119 -9.90 -23.20 5.95
CA VAL A 119 -10.57 -23.41 4.66
C VAL A 119 -10.86 -22.06 3.98
N GLN A 120 -10.47 -21.95 2.72
CA GLN A 120 -10.73 -20.79 1.88
C GLN A 120 -12.17 -20.81 1.36
N ARG A 121 -13.07 -20.08 2.04
CA ARG A 121 -14.49 -19.98 1.64
C ARG A 121 -14.76 -18.91 0.58
N ARG A 122 -13.75 -18.08 0.24
CA ARG A 122 -13.78 -17.09 -0.86
C ARG A 122 -15.05 -16.22 -0.86
N GLY A 123 -15.43 -15.69 0.29
CA GLY A 123 -16.60 -14.82 0.47
C GLY A 123 -16.42 -13.41 -0.10
N GLY A 124 -15.19 -13.01 -0.46
CA GLY A 124 -14.91 -11.79 -1.19
C GLY A 124 -14.36 -12.05 -2.60
N SER A 125 -14.01 -10.97 -3.31
CA SER A 125 -13.46 -11.04 -4.66
C SER A 125 -12.44 -9.94 -4.93
N ASN A 126 -11.57 -10.14 -5.93
CA ASN A 126 -10.59 -9.13 -6.35
C ASN A 126 -11.27 -7.84 -6.85
N LEU A 127 -12.41 -7.96 -7.55
CA LEU A 127 -13.22 -6.79 -7.94
C LEU A 127 -13.78 -6.08 -6.70
N GLY A 128 -14.23 -6.83 -5.70
CA GLY A 128 -14.69 -6.28 -4.43
C GLY A 128 -13.60 -5.55 -3.66
N SER A 129 -12.38 -6.10 -3.65
CA SER A 129 -11.18 -5.45 -3.08
C SER A 129 -10.85 -4.16 -3.83
N ALA A 130 -10.79 -4.20 -5.16
CA ALA A 130 -10.50 -3.02 -5.98
C ALA A 130 -11.53 -1.90 -5.77
N LEU A 131 -12.83 -2.21 -5.84
CA LEU A 131 -13.89 -1.24 -5.57
C LEU A 131 -13.83 -0.69 -4.14
N ASN A 132 -13.58 -1.57 -3.16
CA ASN A 132 -13.46 -1.16 -1.76
C ASN A 132 -12.27 -0.20 -1.56
N SER A 133 -11.13 -0.48 -2.18
CA SER A 133 -9.92 0.36 -2.13
C SER A 133 -10.12 1.70 -2.85
N VAL A 134 -10.78 1.71 -4.01
CA VAL A 134 -11.12 2.96 -4.73
C VAL A 134 -12.07 3.82 -3.90
N VAL A 135 -13.15 3.26 -3.37
CA VAL A 135 -14.10 3.99 -2.52
C VAL A 135 -13.42 4.48 -1.25
N ALA A 136 -12.56 3.67 -0.63
CA ALA A 136 -11.78 4.07 0.53
C ALA A 136 -10.82 5.24 0.20
N GLY A 137 -10.15 5.20 -0.95
CA GLY A 137 -9.27 6.26 -1.42
C GLY A 137 -10.00 7.58 -1.67
N VAL A 138 -11.15 7.54 -2.35
CA VAL A 138 -11.98 8.73 -2.58
C VAL A 138 -12.45 9.33 -1.26
N LEU A 139 -12.98 8.51 -0.35
CA LEU A 139 -13.41 8.97 0.98
C LEU A 139 -12.24 9.50 1.81
N PHE A 140 -11.07 8.89 1.72
CA PHE A 140 -9.87 9.37 2.38
C PHE A 140 -9.48 10.77 1.89
N ILE A 141 -9.49 11.02 0.57
CA ILE A 141 -9.19 12.34 0.00
C ILE A 141 -10.21 13.38 0.49
N VAL A 142 -11.51 13.04 0.47
CA VAL A 142 -12.56 13.93 0.99
C VAL A 142 -12.33 14.26 2.45
N LEU A 143 -12.10 13.26 3.30
CA LEU A 143 -11.84 13.45 4.72
C LEU A 143 -10.54 14.22 4.99
N LEU A 144 -9.51 14.00 4.17
CA LEU A 144 -8.25 14.72 4.25
C LEU A 144 -8.46 16.21 3.98
N ILE A 145 -9.17 16.56 2.90
CA ILE A 145 -9.52 17.95 2.56
C ILE A 145 -10.34 18.58 3.69
N LEU A 146 -11.36 17.88 4.19
CA LEU A 146 -12.16 18.34 5.31
C LEU A 146 -11.36 18.51 6.60
N SER A 147 -10.26 17.77 6.76
CA SER A 147 -9.39 17.88 7.93
C SER A 147 -8.50 19.13 7.89
N LEU A 148 -8.16 19.67 6.71
CA LEU A 148 -7.19 20.76 6.55
C LEU A 148 -7.43 21.98 7.45
N PRO A 149 -8.66 22.50 7.64
CA PRO A 149 -8.90 23.63 8.55
C PRO A 149 -8.47 23.34 9.99
N PHE A 150 -8.56 22.08 10.43
CA PHE A 150 -8.20 21.67 11.79
C PHE A 150 -6.69 21.50 11.98
N TRP A 151 -5.89 21.46 10.91
CA TRP A 151 -4.43 21.30 11.01
C TRP A 151 -3.73 22.54 11.58
N LEU A 152 -4.41 23.70 11.58
CA LEU A 152 -3.92 24.92 12.24
C LEU A 152 -3.82 24.77 13.76
N ILE A 153 -4.52 23.79 14.33
CA ILE A 153 -4.42 23.45 15.76
C ILE A 153 -3.19 22.56 15.96
N PRO A 154 -2.22 22.98 16.80
CA PRO A 154 -1.02 22.18 17.06
C PRO A 154 -1.35 20.74 17.49
N GLY A 155 -0.69 19.76 16.84
CA GLY A 155 -0.87 18.34 17.10
C GLY A 155 -2.05 17.67 16.39
N VAL A 156 -3.10 18.42 16.01
CA VAL A 156 -4.29 17.85 15.36
C VAL A 156 -3.98 17.32 13.97
N GLY A 157 -3.11 17.98 13.20
CA GLY A 157 -2.70 17.49 11.87
C GLY A 157 -2.05 16.10 11.92
N LEU A 158 -1.21 15.84 12.94
CA LEU A 158 -0.58 14.53 13.14
C LEU A 158 -1.63 13.47 13.52
N LEU A 159 -2.49 13.78 14.49
CA LEU A 159 -3.56 12.88 14.91
C LEU A 159 -4.52 12.57 13.76
N ALA A 160 -4.95 13.59 13.01
CA ALA A 160 -5.80 13.44 11.84
C ALA A 160 -5.14 12.53 10.80
N SER A 161 -3.86 12.76 10.48
CA SER A 161 -3.12 11.95 9.52
C SER A 161 -3.05 10.47 9.93
N VAL A 162 -2.71 10.20 11.20
CA VAL A 162 -2.60 8.83 11.72
C VAL A 162 -3.97 8.14 11.75
N VAL A 163 -5.03 8.84 12.19
CA VAL A 163 -6.39 8.30 12.25
C VAL A 163 -6.95 8.04 10.86
N LEU A 164 -6.80 8.99 9.92
CA LEU A 164 -7.27 8.82 8.55
C LEU A 164 -6.53 7.70 7.83
N THR A 165 -5.20 7.62 8.01
CA THR A 165 -4.39 6.53 7.42
C THR A 165 -4.75 5.19 8.06
N GLY A 166 -4.95 5.15 9.37
CA GLY A 166 -5.40 3.95 10.07
C GLY A 166 -6.78 3.49 9.61
N TRP A 167 -7.69 4.43 9.35
CA TRP A 167 -9.01 4.15 8.80
C TRP A 167 -8.93 3.62 7.36
N LEU A 168 -8.07 4.21 6.52
CA LEU A 168 -7.82 3.74 5.15
C LEU A 168 -7.26 2.31 5.15
N ASN A 169 -6.23 2.06 5.97
CA ASN A 169 -5.61 0.75 6.16
C ASN A 169 -6.63 -0.28 6.64
N GLN A 170 -7.45 0.08 7.64
CA GLN A 170 -8.53 -0.76 8.13
C GLN A 170 -9.50 -1.14 7.02
N ARG A 171 -9.89 -0.18 6.17
CA ARG A 171 -10.90 -0.41 5.13
C ARG A 171 -10.34 -1.28 4.00
N ALA A 172 -9.12 -1.00 3.53
CA ALA A 172 -8.46 -1.76 2.47
C ALA A 172 -8.01 -3.15 2.98
N PHE A 173 -7.01 -3.20 3.87
CA PHE A 173 -6.43 -4.46 4.34
C PHE A 173 -7.39 -5.32 5.15
N GLY A 174 -8.41 -4.71 5.77
CA GLY A 174 -9.47 -5.46 6.43
C GLY A 174 -10.33 -6.30 5.48
N TYR A 175 -10.57 -5.80 4.25
CA TYR A 175 -11.21 -6.59 3.20
C TYR A 175 -10.24 -7.66 2.68
N ASP A 176 -9.04 -7.24 2.31
CA ASP A 176 -8.07 -8.09 1.60
C ASP A 176 -7.60 -9.28 2.44
N ALA A 177 -7.42 -9.11 3.75
CA ALA A 177 -7.02 -10.19 4.65
C ALA A 177 -8.09 -11.30 4.75
N LEU A 178 -9.37 -10.95 4.69
CA LEU A 178 -10.48 -11.88 4.91
C LEU A 178 -11.06 -12.45 3.60
N MET A 179 -10.94 -11.75 2.46
CA MET A 179 -11.69 -12.08 1.24
C MET A 179 -11.51 -13.52 0.73
N LEU A 180 -10.32 -14.10 0.92
CA LEU A 180 -10.02 -15.46 0.47
C LEU A 180 -10.48 -16.53 1.48
N HIS A 181 -10.46 -16.22 2.77
CA HIS A 181 -10.66 -17.21 3.84
C HIS A 181 -12.08 -17.20 4.38
N ALA A 182 -12.65 -16.01 4.65
CA ALA A 182 -13.96 -15.84 5.23
C ALA A 182 -15.09 -16.06 4.19
N ASP A 183 -16.25 -16.54 4.63
CA ASP A 183 -17.49 -16.46 3.87
C ASP A 183 -18.10 -15.04 3.92
N PRO A 184 -19.14 -14.73 3.13
CA PRO A 184 -19.71 -13.37 3.09
C PRO A 184 -20.22 -12.87 4.45
N GLU A 185 -20.76 -13.77 5.28
CA GLU A 185 -21.28 -13.42 6.59
C GLU A 185 -20.14 -13.13 7.58
N GLU A 186 -19.17 -14.05 7.69
CA GLU A 186 -17.94 -13.90 8.47
C GLU A 186 -17.18 -12.62 8.10
N LEU A 187 -17.05 -12.34 6.80
CA LEU A 187 -16.36 -11.17 6.28
C LEU A 187 -17.05 -9.86 6.70
N SER A 188 -18.38 -9.82 6.65
CA SER A 188 -19.14 -8.64 7.08
C SER A 188 -19.11 -8.45 8.60
N ARG A 189 -19.28 -9.55 9.35
CA ARG A 189 -19.37 -9.59 10.81
C ARG A 189 -18.04 -9.26 11.48
N LEU A 190 -16.96 -9.97 11.14
CA LEU A 190 -15.65 -9.75 11.76
C LEU A 190 -15.15 -8.32 11.56
N ARG A 191 -15.35 -7.75 10.37
CA ARG A 191 -14.99 -6.35 10.11
C ARG A 191 -15.89 -5.34 10.81
N ARG A 192 -17.08 -5.72 11.27
CA ARG A 192 -17.97 -4.85 12.06
C ARG A 192 -17.61 -4.94 13.54
N ASP A 193 -17.39 -6.15 14.04
CA ASP A 193 -17.15 -6.41 15.46
C ASP A 193 -15.77 -5.93 15.91
N TRP A 194 -14.76 -6.06 15.04
CA TRP A 194 -13.36 -5.72 15.36
C TRP A 194 -12.90 -4.36 14.81
N ARG A 195 -13.84 -3.47 14.46
CA ARG A 195 -13.53 -2.14 13.91
C ARG A 195 -12.55 -1.32 14.75
N PRO A 196 -12.77 -1.11 16.06
CA PRO A 196 -11.87 -0.24 16.82
C PRO A 196 -10.46 -0.83 16.93
N GLN A 197 -10.33 -2.15 17.00
CA GLN A 197 -9.04 -2.83 17.07
C GLN A 197 -8.31 -2.76 15.73
N MET A 198 -9.02 -2.89 14.61
CA MET A 198 -8.46 -2.67 13.28
C MET A 198 -8.00 -1.22 13.09
N LEU A 199 -8.74 -0.24 13.61
CA LEU A 199 -8.34 1.17 13.57
C LEU A 199 -7.06 1.40 14.38
N LEU A 200 -6.95 0.80 15.57
CA LEU A 200 -5.72 0.85 16.39
C LEU A 200 -4.54 0.15 15.71
N LEU A 201 -4.77 -1.00 15.07
CA LEU A 201 -3.75 -1.73 14.30
C LEU A 201 -3.28 -0.92 13.10
N GLY A 202 -4.22 -0.33 12.36
CA GLY A 202 -3.97 0.55 11.22
C GLY A 202 -3.27 1.83 11.61
N GLY A 203 -3.69 2.48 12.69
CA GLY A 203 -3.06 3.71 13.21
C GLY A 203 -1.66 3.43 13.76
N GLY A 204 -1.49 2.33 14.49
CA GLY A 204 -0.18 1.91 15.00
C GLY A 204 0.82 1.60 13.87
N SER A 205 0.36 0.97 12.79
CA SER A 205 1.19 0.77 11.60
C SER A 205 1.39 2.05 10.78
N ALA A 206 0.43 2.99 10.76
CA ALA A 206 0.57 4.29 10.11
C ALA A 206 1.69 5.14 10.72
N LEU A 207 1.96 5.00 12.03
CA LEU A 207 3.09 5.68 12.68
C LEU A 207 4.44 5.30 12.08
N LEU A 208 4.57 4.10 11.50
CA LEU A 208 5.82 3.67 10.86
C LEU A 208 6.16 4.48 9.60
N ALA A 209 5.16 5.09 8.96
CA ALA A 209 5.37 5.92 7.77
C ALA A 209 6.16 7.22 8.08
N TYR A 210 6.20 7.63 9.35
CA TYR A 210 6.95 8.82 9.78
C TYR A 210 8.43 8.54 10.04
N VAL A 211 8.86 7.27 10.00
CA VAL A 211 10.27 6.90 10.13
C VAL A 211 10.84 6.68 8.72
N PRO A 212 11.79 7.50 8.23
CA PRO A 212 12.16 7.55 6.81
C PRO A 212 12.50 6.20 6.17
N VAL A 213 13.32 5.38 6.84
CA VAL A 213 13.74 4.06 6.33
C VAL A 213 12.63 3.02 6.49
N VAL A 214 11.86 3.09 7.57
CA VAL A 214 10.79 2.11 7.85
C VAL A 214 9.56 2.38 6.99
N ASN A 215 9.34 3.61 6.53
CA ASN A 215 8.26 3.96 5.61
C ASN A 215 8.25 3.10 4.35
N LEU A 216 9.43 2.69 3.85
CA LEU A 216 9.57 1.80 2.69
C LEU A 216 8.86 0.46 2.88
N VAL A 217 8.80 -0.03 4.11
CA VAL A 217 8.23 -1.33 4.46
C VAL A 217 6.88 -1.20 5.18
N ALA A 218 6.48 0.01 5.55
CA ALA A 218 5.29 0.28 6.36
C ALA A 218 3.99 -0.25 5.73
N PRO A 219 3.71 -0.09 4.43
CA PRO A 219 2.50 -0.66 3.82
C PRO A 219 2.48 -2.19 3.87
N ALA A 220 3.63 -2.83 3.64
CA ALA A 220 3.76 -4.29 3.73
C ALA A 220 3.57 -4.79 5.15
N TYR A 221 4.19 -4.11 6.11
CA TYR A 221 4.03 -4.41 7.51
C TYR A 221 2.59 -4.26 7.99
N ALA A 222 1.91 -3.18 7.59
CA ALA A 222 0.49 -2.97 7.85
C ALA A 222 -0.34 -4.15 7.32
N GLY A 223 -0.20 -4.49 6.03
CA GLY A 223 -0.94 -5.61 5.44
C GLY A 223 -0.70 -6.94 6.17
N LEU A 224 0.56 -7.27 6.49
CA LEU A 224 0.91 -8.47 7.24
C LEU A 224 0.31 -8.49 8.65
N ALA A 225 0.33 -7.34 9.35
CA ALA A 225 -0.29 -7.21 10.66
C ALA A 225 -1.80 -7.44 10.59
N PHE A 226 -2.48 -6.91 9.56
CA PHE A 226 -3.89 -7.15 9.31
C PHE A 226 -4.20 -8.62 9.02
N VAL A 227 -3.41 -9.28 8.16
CA VAL A 227 -3.56 -10.71 7.86
C VAL A 227 -3.41 -11.55 9.13
N HIS A 228 -2.35 -11.34 9.91
CA HIS A 228 -2.14 -12.11 11.13
C HIS A 228 -3.23 -11.87 12.18
N TYR A 229 -3.68 -10.63 12.33
CA TYR A 229 -4.73 -10.28 13.29
C TYR A 229 -6.08 -10.90 12.89
N LEU A 230 -6.51 -10.69 11.64
CA LEU A 230 -7.85 -11.06 11.20
C LEU A 230 -8.01 -12.55 10.94
N LEU A 231 -6.99 -13.23 10.40
CA LEU A 231 -7.05 -14.68 10.23
C LEU A 231 -7.00 -15.42 11.57
N GLU A 232 -6.28 -14.89 12.57
CA GLU A 232 -6.35 -15.45 13.93
C GLU A 232 -7.74 -15.26 14.55
N ARG A 233 -8.37 -14.10 14.33
CA ARG A 233 -9.75 -13.86 14.78
C ARG A 233 -10.75 -14.77 14.08
N LEU A 234 -10.58 -14.98 12.77
CA LEU A 234 -11.41 -15.92 12.01
C LEU A 234 -11.24 -17.36 12.52
N ARG A 235 -10.00 -17.79 12.77
CA ARG A 235 -9.69 -19.10 13.36
C ARG A 235 -10.42 -19.29 14.69
N HIS A 236 -10.32 -18.31 15.59
CA HIS A 236 -10.99 -18.38 16.88
C HIS A 236 -12.52 -18.34 16.74
N ASP A 237 -13.09 -17.51 15.86
CA ASP A 237 -14.54 -17.43 15.64
C ASP A 237 -15.10 -18.77 15.14
N ARG A 238 -14.40 -19.44 14.20
CA ARG A 238 -14.78 -20.76 13.69
C ARG A 238 -14.69 -21.86 14.75
N GLN A 239 -13.66 -21.83 15.61
CA GLN A 239 -13.53 -22.77 16.73
C GLN A 239 -14.67 -22.62 17.73
N VAL A 240 -15.03 -21.39 18.10
CA VAL A 240 -16.11 -21.13 19.07
C VAL A 240 -17.49 -21.49 18.50
N ARG A 241 -17.73 -21.23 17.21
CA ARG A 241 -19.00 -21.51 16.55
C ARG A 241 -19.15 -22.96 16.07
N GLY A 242 -18.16 -23.83 16.34
CA GLY A 242 -18.20 -25.23 15.93
C GLY A 242 -18.06 -25.47 14.42
N VAL A 243 -17.64 -24.44 13.66
CA VAL A 243 -17.42 -24.52 12.22
C VAL A 243 -16.10 -25.24 11.97
N THR A 244 -16.14 -26.55 12.14
CA THR A 244 -14.99 -27.45 11.95
C THR A 244 -15.28 -28.36 10.75
N LEU A 245 -14.58 -28.11 9.64
CA LEU A 245 -14.34 -28.99 8.50
C LEU A 245 -15.50 -29.57 7.66
N LEU A 246 -16.77 -29.59 8.09
CA LEU A 246 -17.85 -30.30 7.37
C LEU A 246 -18.97 -29.45 6.75
N ASP A 247 -19.06 -28.15 7.05
CA ASP A 247 -20.13 -27.32 6.47
C ASP A 247 -19.74 -26.77 5.09
N ALA A 248 -19.68 -27.67 4.11
CA ALA A 248 -20.02 -27.32 2.75
C ALA A 248 -21.44 -27.85 2.51
N GLU A 249 -22.45 -27.06 2.87
CA GLU A 249 -23.79 -27.33 2.34
C GLU A 249 -23.72 -27.17 0.81
N PRO A 250 -24.05 -28.21 0.02
CA PRO A 250 -24.19 -28.02 -1.41
C PRO A 250 -25.33 -27.04 -1.64
N ARG A 251 -25.08 -25.97 -2.41
CA ARG A 251 -26.15 -25.18 -2.99
C ARG A 251 -27.04 -26.14 -3.79
N ASN A 252 -28.25 -26.40 -3.31
CA ASN A 252 -29.26 -27.05 -4.12
C ASN A 252 -29.50 -26.16 -5.36
N PRO A 253 -29.34 -26.66 -6.59
CA PRO A 253 -29.84 -25.95 -7.75
C PRO A 253 -31.38 -25.85 -7.64
N PRO A 254 -31.99 -24.81 -8.21
CA PRO A 254 -33.45 -24.70 -8.21
C PRO A 254 -34.04 -25.94 -8.86
N GLN A 255 -34.94 -26.61 -8.12
CA GLN A 255 -35.76 -27.67 -8.66
C GLN A 255 -36.61 -27.05 -9.77
N THR A 256 -36.29 -27.35 -11.02
CA THR A 256 -37.20 -27.16 -12.15
C THR A 256 -38.33 -28.16 -11.98
N THR A 257 -39.41 -27.73 -11.32
CA THR A 257 -40.72 -28.37 -11.47
C THR A 257 -41.38 -27.83 -12.73
N GLN A 258 -41.51 -28.77 -13.68
CA GLN A 258 -42.44 -28.92 -14.81
C GLN A 258 -43.37 -27.75 -15.17
#